data_AF-A0A1V8YUS3-F1
#
_entry.id   AF-A0A1V8YUS3-F1
#
_cell.length_a   1.000
_cell.length_b   1.000
_cell.length_c   1.000
_cell.angle_alpha   90.00
_cell.angle_beta   90.00
_cell.angle_gamma   90.00
#
_symmetry.space_group_name_H-M   'P 1'
#
loop_
_entity.id
_entity.type
_entity.pdbx_description
1 polymer ?
#
loop_
_entity_poly.entity_id
_entity_poly.type
_entity_poly.pdbx_seq_one_letter_code
_entity_poly.pdbx_strand_id
1 'polypeptide(L)'
;MRHDGRSPQQLRKITIQTNVLKHPEGSVMIQFGDTIVHCSATVEDHVPPFLRDTGTGWVTAEYSMLPRATHTRNKRESSKGKLSGRTMEIQRLIGRSLRAVVDLEKLGERSIIVDCDVLQADGGTRTASITGAFVALKLAIEKLLQTKVLQEDPIIEHLAAISVGILPSQMCVADLDYEEDAKALVDMNLVMTESGKFVEIQGTGEGATFDGEELNEMLFYGKTAIEELILEQKRVLFKQWDQEKEEPLKTIVIATRNAGKAEEFKAMFGQAGYEVKTLFDYPELPDVEETGTTFEENARLKAETIAYLLNQPVLADDSGLKVDALGGMPGIYSARFAGEHKSDAGNNAKLLFELTDVPDEKRTAQFHCTLVFAAPDKESLVVEAQWPGKIGRIPQGENGFGYDPLFLPDGSNKTAAQMSSEEKNKVSHRAQAMAKLSQEWQNWLEGEK
;
A
#
# COMPACT_ATOMS: atom_id res chain seq x y z
N MET A 1 -12.63 18.81 19.11
CA MET A 1 -12.64 19.01 17.65
C MET A 1 -11.43 19.86 17.32
N ARG A 2 -10.62 19.45 16.33
CA ARG A 2 -9.42 20.19 15.92
C ARG A 2 -9.82 21.54 15.32
N HIS A 3 -8.92 22.52 15.35
CA HIS A 3 -9.24 23.89 14.94
C HIS A 3 -9.48 24.02 13.42
N ASP A 4 -8.95 23.08 12.64
CA ASP A 4 -9.12 22.96 11.19
C ASP A 4 -10.23 21.99 10.77
N GLY A 5 -10.95 21.41 11.74
CA GLY A 5 -12.06 20.48 11.49
C GLY A 5 -11.64 19.04 11.16
N ARG A 6 -10.35 18.69 11.14
CA ARG A 6 -9.89 17.31 10.91
C ARG A 6 -10.32 16.37 12.04
N SER A 7 -10.49 15.09 11.69
CA SER A 7 -10.59 14.03 12.70
C SER A 7 -9.23 13.80 13.39
N PRO A 8 -9.18 13.11 14.54
CA PRO A 8 -7.94 12.86 15.27
C PRO A 8 -6.85 12.14 14.45
N GLN A 9 -7.22 11.15 13.63
CA GLN A 9 -6.28 10.36 12.82
C GLN A 9 -6.05 10.95 11.43
N GLN A 10 -6.86 11.93 11.02
CA GLN A 10 -6.81 12.47 9.66
C GLN A 10 -5.56 13.33 9.45
N LEU A 11 -4.79 12.97 8.41
CA LEU A 11 -3.66 13.76 7.93
C LEU A 11 -4.14 15.07 7.28
N ARG A 12 -3.25 16.07 7.23
CA ARG A 12 -3.43 17.19 6.31
C ARG A 12 -3.38 16.67 4.87
N LYS A 13 -3.80 17.52 3.93
CA LYS A 13 -3.65 17.20 2.51
C LYS A 13 -2.16 17.00 2.18
N ILE A 14 -1.82 15.78 1.76
CA ILE A 14 -0.47 15.43 1.33
C ILE A 14 -0.35 15.64 -0.18
N THR A 15 0.70 16.33 -0.62
CA THR A 15 1.04 16.45 -2.04
C THR A 15 2.52 16.15 -2.22
N ILE A 16 2.85 15.22 -3.10
CA ILE A 16 4.23 14.88 -3.46
C ILE A 16 4.37 15.13 -4.96
N GLN A 17 5.18 16.13 -5.32
CA GLN A 17 5.50 16.44 -6.71
C GLN A 17 6.94 16.01 -6.99
N THR A 18 7.14 15.12 -7.95
CA THR A 18 8.47 14.65 -8.36
C THR A 18 9.06 15.51 -9.49
N ASN A 19 10.38 15.40 -9.70
CA ASN A 19 11.16 16.07 -10.75
C ASN A 19 10.99 17.61 -10.80
N VAL A 20 10.87 18.25 -9.64
CA VAL A 20 10.61 19.70 -9.55
C VAL A 20 11.80 20.56 -9.94
N LEU A 21 13.02 20.07 -9.75
CA LEU A 21 14.25 20.70 -10.24
C LEU A 21 14.95 19.81 -11.29
N LYS A 22 15.65 20.46 -12.20
CA LYS A 22 16.32 19.82 -13.35
C LYS A 22 17.66 19.15 -13.03
N HIS A 23 18.35 19.64 -12.00
CA HIS A 23 19.76 19.32 -11.77
C HIS A 23 20.01 18.11 -10.86
N PRO A 24 19.33 17.97 -9.71
CA PRO A 24 19.52 16.81 -8.85
C PRO A 24 19.16 15.50 -9.55
N GLU A 25 19.80 14.39 -9.17
CA GLU A 25 19.42 13.05 -9.64
C GLU A 25 18.00 12.68 -9.19
N GLY A 26 17.58 13.13 -8.01
CA GLY A 26 16.20 13.05 -7.56
C GLY A 26 15.73 14.36 -6.95
N SER A 27 14.53 14.82 -7.29
CA SER A 27 13.99 16.07 -6.75
C SER A 27 12.50 15.98 -6.46
N VAL A 28 12.09 16.42 -5.28
CA VAL A 28 10.72 16.31 -4.78
C VAL A 28 10.31 17.60 -4.08
N MET A 29 9.08 18.05 -4.31
CA MET A 29 8.39 19.00 -3.45
C MET A 29 7.32 18.26 -2.66
N ILE A 30 7.46 18.22 -1.33
CA ILE A 30 6.49 17.59 -0.45
C ILE A 30 5.72 18.64 0.34
N GLN A 31 4.41 18.46 0.43
CA GLN A 31 3.49 19.35 1.14
C GLN A 31 2.64 18.57 2.13
N PHE A 32 2.65 18.98 3.40
CA PHE A 32 1.80 18.48 4.48
C PHE A 32 0.91 19.65 4.90
N GLY A 33 -0.25 19.80 4.24
CA GLY A 33 -1.02 21.04 4.32
C GLY A 33 -0.15 22.24 3.93
N ASP A 34 0.06 23.16 4.87
CA ASP A 34 0.85 24.37 4.64
C ASP A 34 2.37 24.19 4.89
N THR A 35 2.82 23.05 5.40
CA THR A 35 4.26 22.74 5.47
C THR A 35 4.76 22.30 4.10
N ILE A 36 5.75 23.01 3.55
CA ILE A 36 6.32 22.78 2.22
C ILE A 36 7.83 22.59 2.35
N VAL A 37 8.32 21.42 1.92
CA VAL A 37 9.75 21.09 1.92
C VAL A 37 10.16 20.69 0.50
N HIS A 38 11.24 21.29 0.02
CA HIS A 38 11.95 20.81 -1.16
C HIS A 38 13.02 19.81 -0.73
N CYS A 39 13.03 18.64 -1.35
CA CYS A 39 14.00 17.58 -1.11
C CYS A 39 14.76 17.30 -2.41
N SER A 40 16.09 17.36 -2.38
CA SER A 40 16.94 16.93 -3.49
C SER A 40 17.94 15.89 -3.07
N ALA A 41 18.08 14.84 -3.87
CA ALA A 41 19.12 13.82 -3.71
C ALA A 41 20.18 14.01 -4.80
N THR A 42 21.42 14.19 -4.36
CA THR A 42 22.60 14.36 -5.22
C THR A 42 23.52 13.15 -5.04
N VAL A 43 23.95 12.56 -6.15
CA VAL A 43 24.90 11.43 -6.14
C VAL A 43 26.32 11.95 -6.32
N GLU A 44 27.24 11.52 -5.44
CA GLU A 44 28.66 11.82 -5.54
C GLU A 44 29.49 10.53 -5.61
N ASP A 45 30.42 10.46 -6.55
CA ASP A 45 31.34 9.33 -6.74
C ASP A 45 32.51 9.34 -5.72
N HIS A 46 32.21 9.68 -4.47
CA HIS A 46 33.16 9.55 -3.36
C HIS A 46 32.42 9.30 -2.05
N VAL A 47 33.16 8.81 -1.05
CA VAL A 47 32.66 8.54 0.30
C VAL A 47 33.43 9.36 1.34
N PRO A 48 32.86 9.55 2.55
CA PRO A 48 33.60 10.14 3.66
C PRO A 48 34.95 9.44 3.91
N PRO A 49 35.98 10.14 4.40
CA PRO A 49 37.32 9.57 4.55
C PRO A 49 37.40 8.28 5.38
N PHE A 50 36.48 8.07 6.32
CA PHE A 50 36.42 6.87 7.17
C PHE A 50 35.82 5.63 6.47
N LEU A 51 35.28 5.77 5.26
CA LEU A 51 34.70 4.68 4.44
C LEU A 51 35.49 4.42 3.15
N ARG A 52 36.58 5.14 2.91
CA ARG A 52 37.38 4.95 1.70
C ARG A 52 37.98 3.53 1.66
N ASP A 53 37.95 2.90 0.49
CA ASP A 53 38.47 1.56 0.22
C ASP A 53 37.76 0.43 1.00
N THR A 54 36.55 0.69 1.50
CA THR A 54 35.73 -0.31 2.22
C THR A 54 34.72 -1.00 1.31
N GLY A 55 34.46 -0.47 0.12
CA GLY A 55 33.43 -0.96 -0.78
C GLY A 55 32.00 -0.55 -0.40
N THR A 56 31.80 0.23 0.67
CA THR A 56 30.47 0.64 1.15
C THR A 56 30.17 2.10 0.84
N GLY A 57 28.89 2.41 0.61
CA GLY A 57 28.39 3.74 0.34
C GLY A 57 27.97 4.50 1.58
N TRP A 58 27.43 5.70 1.36
CA TRP A 58 26.93 6.54 2.43
C TRP A 58 25.70 7.32 2.00
N VAL A 59 24.74 7.46 2.91
CA VAL A 59 23.62 8.40 2.73
C VAL A 59 23.69 9.42 3.86
N THR A 60 23.61 10.70 3.55
CA THR A 60 23.61 11.79 4.53
C THR A 60 22.58 12.84 4.18
N ALA A 61 22.30 13.76 5.10
CA ALA A 61 21.32 14.81 4.87
C ALA A 61 21.77 16.17 5.40
N GLU A 62 21.39 17.20 4.65
CA GLU A 62 21.41 18.59 5.08
C GLU A 62 19.99 19.10 5.23
N TYR A 63 19.76 19.99 6.19
CA TYR A 63 18.45 20.53 6.48
C TYR A 63 18.59 22.02 6.65
N SER A 64 17.72 22.78 5.99
CA SER A 64 17.70 24.22 6.12
C SER A 64 16.26 24.71 6.14
N MET A 65 16.05 25.87 6.78
CA MET A 65 14.76 26.55 6.77
C MET A 65 14.95 27.97 6.28
N LEU A 66 14.19 28.36 5.26
CA LEU A 66 14.27 29.71 4.73
C LEU A 66 13.92 30.73 5.83
N PRO A 67 14.59 31.90 5.86
CA PRO A 67 14.36 32.91 6.88
C PRO A 67 12.90 33.32 7.08
N ARG A 68 12.07 33.20 6.02
CA ARG A 68 10.65 33.58 6.04
C ARG A 68 9.70 32.39 5.89
N ALA A 69 10.16 31.17 6.14
CA ALA A 69 9.30 29.99 6.14
C ALA A 69 8.28 29.99 7.30
N THR A 70 8.57 30.70 8.40
CA THR A 70 7.73 30.80 9.60
C THR A 70 7.05 32.17 9.73
N HIS A 71 6.03 32.25 10.61
CA HIS A 71 5.30 33.49 10.92
C HIS A 71 6.20 34.67 11.32
N THR A 72 7.33 34.42 11.98
CA THR A 72 8.34 35.42 12.35
C THR A 72 9.66 35.17 11.64
N ARG A 73 10.26 36.20 11.03
CA ARG A 73 11.48 36.02 10.26
C ARG A 73 12.65 35.53 11.13
N ASN A 74 13.17 34.35 10.81
CA ASN A 74 14.37 33.80 11.42
C ASN A 74 15.63 34.47 10.85
N LYS A 75 16.68 34.62 11.67
CA LYS A 75 18.00 35.03 11.16
C LYS A 75 18.61 33.85 10.41
N ARG A 76 19.03 34.09 9.16
CA ARG A 76 19.72 33.09 8.33
C ARG A 76 20.95 32.53 9.08
N GLU A 77 21.12 31.21 9.06
CA GLU A 77 22.19 30.54 9.82
C GLU A 77 23.59 30.93 9.33
N SER A 78 23.77 31.15 8.02
CA SER A 78 25.02 31.69 7.47
C SER A 78 25.38 33.07 8.06
N SER A 79 24.40 33.92 8.35
CA SER A 79 24.63 35.21 9.01
C SER A 79 25.01 35.07 10.49
N LYS A 80 24.71 33.93 11.13
CA LYS A 80 25.17 33.61 12.49
C LYS A 80 26.55 32.95 12.50
N GLY A 81 27.04 32.48 11.35
CA GLY A 81 28.31 31.76 11.21
C GLY A 81 28.31 30.35 11.80
N LYS A 82 27.15 29.81 12.20
CA LYS A 82 27.00 28.45 12.74
C LYS A 82 25.57 27.93 12.56
N LEU A 83 25.45 26.62 12.39
CA LEU A 83 24.17 25.91 12.42
C LEU A 83 23.59 25.91 13.84
N SER A 84 22.26 25.91 13.94
CA SER A 84 21.55 25.75 15.21
C SER A 84 21.55 24.28 15.67
N GLY A 85 21.35 24.06 16.97
CA GLY A 85 21.22 22.71 17.52
C GLY A 85 20.08 21.92 16.89
N ARG A 86 18.93 22.56 16.67
CA ARG A 86 17.77 21.96 15.98
C ARG A 86 18.11 21.53 14.55
N THR A 87 18.82 22.37 13.78
CA THR A 87 19.27 22.01 12.44
C THR A 87 20.16 20.77 12.46
N MET A 88 21.17 20.74 13.35
CA MET A 88 22.07 19.59 13.48
C MET A 88 21.36 18.30 13.90
N GLU A 89 20.40 18.39 14.82
CA GLU A 89 19.58 17.25 15.25
C GLU A 89 18.78 16.67 14.07
N ILE A 90 18.06 17.53 13.33
CA ILE A 90 17.20 17.11 12.20
C ILE A 90 18.04 16.53 11.06
N GLN A 91 19.18 17.12 10.73
CA GLN A 91 20.11 16.55 9.73
C GLN A 91 20.52 15.12 10.10
N ARG A 92 20.89 14.90 11.36
CA ARG A 92 21.28 13.58 11.83
C ARG A 92 20.11 12.61 11.85
N LEU A 93 18.90 13.07 12.20
CA LEU A 93 17.67 12.29 12.17
C LEU A 93 17.41 11.81 10.74
N ILE A 94 17.27 12.72 9.76
CA ILE A 94 17.01 12.38 8.35
C ILE A 94 18.06 11.39 7.82
N GLY A 95 19.34 11.68 8.02
CA GLY A 95 20.41 10.79 7.55
C GLY A 95 20.37 9.39 8.19
N ARG A 96 20.06 9.28 9.50
CA ARG A 96 19.90 7.97 10.16
C ARG A 96 18.70 7.22 9.61
N SER A 97 17.58 7.91 9.44
CA SER A 97 16.33 7.35 8.93
C SER A 97 16.53 6.74 7.55
N LEU A 98 17.11 7.48 6.60
CA LEU A 98 17.34 7.00 5.25
C LEU A 98 18.34 5.83 5.19
N ARG A 99 19.44 5.89 5.94
CA ARG A 99 20.43 4.80 5.96
C ARG A 99 19.86 3.47 6.48
N ALA A 100 18.79 3.50 7.27
CA ALA A 100 18.19 2.29 7.82
C ALA A 100 17.50 1.41 6.74
N VAL A 101 17.15 1.98 5.58
CA VAL A 101 16.44 1.30 4.49
C VAL A 101 17.27 1.21 3.20
N VAL A 102 18.58 1.46 3.29
CA VAL A 102 19.52 1.35 2.16
C VAL A 102 20.60 0.34 2.50
N ASP A 103 20.76 -0.65 1.63
CA ASP A 103 21.92 -1.52 1.61
C ASP A 103 23.14 -0.74 1.09
N LEU A 104 23.96 -0.26 2.02
CA LEU A 104 25.13 0.55 1.71
C LEU A 104 26.22 -0.24 0.96
N GLU A 105 26.26 -1.57 1.06
CA GLU A 105 27.19 -2.39 0.27
C GLU A 105 26.77 -2.40 -1.19
N LYS A 106 25.47 -2.59 -1.47
CA LYS A 106 24.92 -2.53 -2.82
C LYS A 106 25.03 -1.15 -3.47
N LEU A 107 24.97 -0.09 -2.67
CA LEU A 107 25.21 1.28 -3.16
C LEU A 107 26.64 1.46 -3.71
N GLY A 108 27.61 0.68 -3.18
CA GLY A 108 29.03 0.81 -3.49
C GLY A 108 29.62 2.13 -2.99
N GLU A 109 30.88 2.42 -3.31
CA GLU A 109 31.59 3.62 -2.83
C GLU A 109 31.10 4.94 -3.45
N ARG A 110 29.88 5.34 -3.08
CA ARG A 110 29.22 6.58 -3.46
C ARG A 110 28.51 7.17 -2.26
N SER A 111 28.38 8.49 -2.27
CA SER A 111 27.55 9.21 -1.32
C SER A 111 26.28 9.68 -2.00
N ILE A 112 25.15 9.55 -1.31
CA ILE A 112 23.94 10.29 -1.65
C ILE A 112 23.72 11.34 -0.56
N ILE A 113 23.78 12.61 -0.96
CA ILE A 113 23.49 13.75 -0.09
C ILE A 113 22.05 14.16 -0.36
N VAL A 114 21.23 14.20 0.69
CA VAL A 114 19.84 14.63 0.59
C VAL A 114 19.65 15.98 1.28
N ASP A 115 19.42 17.01 0.50
CA ASP A 115 19.15 18.36 0.98
C ASP A 115 17.64 18.55 1.20
N CYS A 116 17.27 18.99 2.39
CA CYS A 116 15.88 19.27 2.77
C CYS A 116 15.72 20.76 3.11
N ASP A 117 15.18 21.52 2.18
CA ASP A 117 14.96 22.96 2.31
C ASP A 117 13.49 23.27 2.59
N VAL A 118 13.21 23.73 3.81
CA VAL A 118 11.86 24.14 4.20
C VAL A 118 11.55 25.52 3.63
N LEU A 119 10.56 25.55 2.74
CA LEU A 119 10.08 26.75 2.07
C LEU A 119 8.96 27.44 2.85
N GLN A 120 8.08 26.64 3.46
CA GLN A 120 7.00 27.09 4.36
C GLN A 120 6.87 26.10 5.51
N ALA A 121 6.70 26.61 6.73
CA ALA A 121 6.69 25.80 7.95
C ALA A 121 5.42 26.06 8.75
N ASP A 122 4.63 25.01 8.93
CA ASP A 122 3.40 24.97 9.70
C ASP A 122 3.33 23.66 10.51
N GLY A 123 4.39 23.30 11.23
CA GLY A 123 4.48 22.03 11.99
C GLY A 123 4.90 20.82 11.15
N GLY A 124 5.46 19.78 11.79
CA GLY A 124 5.85 18.54 11.11
C GLY A 124 6.98 18.66 10.07
N THR A 125 7.80 19.72 10.09
CA THR A 125 8.79 19.93 9.02
C THR A 125 9.84 18.82 8.95
N ARG A 126 10.23 18.25 10.09
CA ARG A 126 11.25 17.17 10.15
C ARG A 126 10.72 15.85 9.57
N THR A 127 9.46 15.52 9.83
CA THR A 127 8.81 14.29 9.36
C THR A 127 8.46 14.41 7.87
N ALA A 128 7.96 15.57 7.44
CA ALA A 128 7.82 15.90 6.02
C ALA A 128 9.16 15.79 5.27
N SER A 129 10.25 16.29 5.83
CA SER A 129 11.60 16.13 5.24
C SER A 129 11.98 14.66 5.06
N ILE A 130 11.79 13.79 6.05
CA ILE A 130 12.13 12.35 5.92
C ILE A 130 11.29 11.70 4.81
N THR A 131 9.98 11.94 4.82
CA THR A 131 9.04 11.34 3.84
C THR A 131 9.35 11.80 2.41
N GLY A 132 9.68 13.09 2.20
CA GLY A 132 10.07 13.61 0.88
C GLY A 132 11.48 13.23 0.46
N ALA A 133 12.41 13.18 1.42
CA ALA A 133 13.80 12.77 1.20
C ALA A 133 13.89 11.32 0.72
N PHE A 134 13.07 10.42 1.26
CA PHE A 134 13.00 9.03 0.79
C PHE A 134 12.60 8.96 -0.70
N VAL A 135 11.59 9.72 -1.12
CA VAL A 135 11.17 9.75 -2.53
C VAL A 135 12.29 10.32 -3.40
N ALA A 136 12.93 11.41 -3.00
CA ALA A 136 14.05 11.98 -3.76
C ALA A 136 15.22 10.99 -3.88
N LEU A 137 15.55 10.28 -2.80
CA LEU A 137 16.56 9.23 -2.78
C LEU A 137 16.21 8.08 -3.73
N LYS A 138 14.95 7.62 -3.73
CA LYS A 138 14.47 6.57 -4.64
C LYS A 138 14.62 6.98 -6.10
N LEU A 139 14.24 8.21 -6.46
CA LEU A 139 14.41 8.74 -7.82
C LEU A 139 15.87 8.79 -8.25
N ALA A 140 16.77 9.20 -7.35
CA ALA A 140 18.20 9.21 -7.65
C ALA A 140 18.75 7.81 -7.91
N ILE A 141 18.34 6.83 -7.10
CA ILE A 141 18.73 5.42 -7.25
C ILE A 141 18.16 4.81 -8.53
N GLU A 142 16.90 5.10 -8.87
CA GLU A 142 16.29 4.69 -10.14
C GLU A 142 17.08 5.20 -11.34
N LYS A 143 17.52 6.47 -11.31
CA LYS A 143 18.38 7.03 -12.35
C LYS A 143 19.72 6.30 -12.46
N LEU A 144 20.32 5.88 -11.34
CA LEU A 144 21.54 5.08 -11.33
C LEU A 144 21.32 3.66 -11.89
N LEU A 145 20.16 3.06 -11.65
CA LEU A 145 19.78 1.77 -12.22
C LEU A 145 19.52 1.86 -13.73
N GLN A 146 18.77 2.87 -14.17
CA GLN A 146 18.50 3.12 -15.59
C GLN A 146 19.79 3.35 -16.40
N THR A 147 20.74 4.08 -15.81
CA THR A 147 22.07 4.32 -16.41
C THR A 147 23.06 3.17 -16.22
N LYS A 148 22.64 2.08 -15.55
CA LYS A 148 23.43 0.88 -15.26
C LYS A 148 24.69 1.14 -14.42
N VAL A 149 24.72 2.26 -13.68
CA VAL A 149 25.74 2.55 -12.68
C VAL A 149 25.58 1.61 -11.48
N LEU A 150 24.32 1.33 -11.11
CA LEU A 150 23.95 0.27 -10.19
C LEU A 150 23.36 -0.92 -10.96
N GLN A 151 23.62 -2.14 -10.46
CA GLN A 151 23.10 -3.38 -11.06
C GLN A 151 21.82 -3.88 -10.36
N GLU A 152 21.70 -3.59 -9.07
CA GLU A 152 20.57 -3.99 -8.23
C GLU A 152 20.11 -2.78 -7.41
N ASP A 153 18.83 -2.75 -7.06
CA ASP A 153 18.28 -1.71 -6.21
C ASP A 153 18.81 -1.88 -4.77
N PRO A 154 19.54 -0.90 -4.21
CA PRO A 154 19.99 -0.94 -2.82
C PRO A 154 18.89 -0.58 -1.82
N ILE A 155 17.71 -0.11 -2.25
CA ILE A 155 16.61 0.18 -1.31
C ILE A 155 15.96 -1.13 -0.85
N ILE A 156 15.90 -1.31 0.47
CA ILE A 156 15.37 -2.52 1.11
C ILE A 156 13.84 -2.48 1.16
N GLU A 157 13.26 -1.35 1.58
CA GLU A 157 11.81 -1.13 1.71
C GLU A 157 11.48 0.36 1.79
N HIS A 158 10.20 0.74 1.69
CA HIS A 158 9.77 2.14 1.87
C HIS A 158 9.94 2.65 3.30
N LEU A 159 10.06 3.98 3.42
CA LEU A 159 10.21 4.69 4.69
C LEU A 159 9.40 5.99 4.67
N ALA A 160 8.62 6.23 5.73
CA ALA A 160 8.01 7.53 5.96
C ALA A 160 8.01 7.89 7.45
N ALA A 161 7.68 9.14 7.72
CA ALA A 161 7.64 9.68 9.07
C ALA A 161 6.46 10.62 9.27
N ILE A 162 5.96 10.66 10.49
CA ILE A 162 4.84 11.53 10.88
C ILE A 162 5.01 12.01 12.33
N SER A 163 4.42 13.17 12.64
CA SER A 163 4.26 13.64 14.02
C SER A 163 2.91 13.20 14.58
N VAL A 164 2.89 12.84 15.86
CA VAL A 164 1.70 12.52 16.64
C VAL A 164 1.85 13.20 18.00
N GLY A 165 0.75 13.40 18.72
CA GLY A 165 0.83 14.13 19.97
C GLY A 165 -0.48 14.20 20.71
N ILE A 166 -0.39 14.65 21.96
CA ILE A 166 -1.54 14.78 22.87
C ILE A 166 -1.82 16.26 23.09
N LEU A 167 -3.02 16.69 22.68
CA LEU A 167 -3.47 18.06 22.87
C LEU A 167 -3.95 18.31 24.32
N PRO A 168 -4.06 19.58 24.78
CA PRO A 168 -4.56 19.92 26.12
C PRO A 168 -5.94 19.36 26.46
N SER A 169 -6.73 19.00 25.43
CA SER A 169 -8.02 18.33 25.57
C SER A 169 -7.91 16.83 25.87
N GLN A 170 -6.71 16.30 26.13
CA GLN A 170 -6.41 14.87 26.29
C GLN A 170 -6.75 14.05 25.03
N MET A 171 -6.61 14.68 23.86
CA MET A 171 -6.90 14.04 22.58
C MET A 171 -5.59 13.70 21.89
N CYS A 172 -5.36 12.42 21.59
CA CYS A 172 -4.30 11.99 20.68
C CYS A 172 -4.66 12.43 19.25
N VAL A 173 -3.71 13.01 18.53
CA VAL A 173 -3.87 13.43 17.14
C VAL A 173 -2.65 13.07 16.30
N ALA A 174 -2.88 12.81 15.01
CA ALA A 174 -1.85 12.66 13.99
C ALA A 174 -1.68 13.95 13.18
N ASP A 175 -0.44 14.15 12.72
CA ASP A 175 -0.03 15.23 11.82
C ASP A 175 -0.34 16.62 12.36
N LEU A 176 0.40 16.99 13.43
CA LEU A 176 0.27 18.27 14.11
C LEU A 176 0.75 19.41 13.20
N ASP A 177 -0.07 20.46 13.09
CA ASP A 177 0.39 21.75 12.59
C ASP A 177 1.06 22.59 13.67
N TYR A 178 1.47 23.82 13.33
CA TYR A 178 2.19 24.68 14.27
C TYR A 178 1.34 25.07 15.50
N GLU A 179 0.03 25.30 15.32
CA GLU A 179 -0.83 25.69 16.43
C GLU A 179 -1.03 24.53 17.41
N GLU A 180 -1.19 23.32 16.89
CA GLU A 180 -1.31 22.09 17.66
C GLU A 180 -0.01 21.74 18.38
N ASP A 181 1.12 21.72 17.66
CA ASP A 181 2.46 21.43 18.19
C ASP A 181 2.84 22.37 19.33
N ALA A 182 2.60 23.68 19.16
CA ALA A 182 2.91 24.69 20.17
C ALA A 182 2.09 24.56 21.46
N LYS A 183 0.97 23.83 21.43
CA LYS A 183 0.07 23.63 22.58
C LYS A 183 0.09 22.19 23.10
N ALA A 184 0.78 21.27 22.42
CA ALA A 184 0.77 19.87 22.78
C ALA A 184 1.35 19.65 24.19
N LEU A 185 0.71 18.75 24.94
CA LEU A 185 1.25 18.22 26.19
C LEU A 185 2.38 17.23 25.91
N VAL A 186 2.29 16.54 24.77
CA VAL A 186 3.25 15.54 24.30
C VAL A 186 3.38 15.68 22.79
N ASP A 187 4.60 15.83 22.30
CA ASP A 187 4.97 15.70 20.87
C ASP A 187 5.77 14.41 20.71
N MET A 188 5.42 13.61 19.71
CA MET A 188 6.20 12.47 19.29
C MET A 188 6.37 12.39 17.77
N ASN A 189 7.61 12.21 17.34
CA ASN A 189 7.95 11.95 15.95
C ASN A 189 8.21 10.45 15.77
N LEU A 190 7.59 9.87 14.75
CA LEU A 190 7.69 8.46 14.42
C LEU A 190 8.26 8.29 13.02
N VAL A 191 9.24 7.39 12.88
CA VAL A 191 9.80 6.96 11.60
C VAL A 191 9.65 5.44 11.51
N MET A 192 8.96 4.97 10.49
CA MET A 192 8.64 3.55 10.34
C MET A 192 8.84 3.10 8.89
N THR A 193 9.28 1.86 8.73
CA THR A 193 9.40 1.22 7.44
C THR A 193 8.06 0.63 6.97
N GLU A 194 7.99 0.24 5.71
CA GLU A 194 6.84 -0.43 5.10
C GLU A 194 6.41 -1.69 5.84
N SER A 195 7.36 -2.51 6.30
CA SER A 195 7.08 -3.72 7.08
C SER A 195 6.62 -3.45 8.52
N GLY A 196 6.39 -2.18 8.88
CA GLY A 196 5.90 -1.79 10.19
C GLY A 196 6.98 -1.74 11.27
N LYS A 197 8.28 -1.74 10.89
CA LYS A 197 9.39 -1.67 11.84
C LYS A 197 9.74 -0.22 12.15
N PHE A 198 9.92 0.10 13.42
CA PHE A 198 10.36 1.43 13.84
C PHE A 198 11.85 1.63 13.56
N VAL A 199 12.17 2.71 12.85
CA VAL A 199 13.55 3.17 12.68
C VAL A 199 13.94 4.15 13.79
N GLU A 200 13.03 5.07 14.13
CA GLU A 200 13.25 6.02 15.22
C GLU A 200 11.92 6.45 15.84
N ILE A 201 11.92 6.61 17.17
CA ILE A 201 10.81 7.12 17.97
C ILE A 201 11.38 8.23 18.86
N GLN A 202 10.86 9.45 18.73
CA GLN A 202 11.25 10.59 19.56
C GLN A 202 10.03 11.22 20.20
N GLY A 203 9.70 10.81 21.44
CA GLY A 203 8.60 11.37 22.23
C GLY A 203 9.09 12.26 23.37
N THR A 204 8.48 13.42 23.53
CA THR A 204 8.79 14.40 24.58
C THR A 204 7.51 14.90 25.24
N GLY A 205 7.46 14.83 26.57
CA GLY A 205 6.42 15.52 27.35
C GLY A 205 6.79 16.99 27.53
N GLU A 206 6.01 17.89 26.95
CA GLU A 206 6.23 19.34 26.98
C GLU A 206 5.56 19.94 28.22
N GLY A 207 6.26 19.88 29.36
CA GLY A 207 5.70 20.30 30.66
C GLY A 207 4.67 19.32 31.24
N ALA A 208 4.55 18.13 30.65
CA ALA A 208 3.72 17.02 31.11
C ALA A 208 4.48 15.68 31.01
N THR A 209 3.85 14.60 31.45
CA THR A 209 4.30 13.22 31.27
C THR A 209 3.20 12.41 30.60
N PHE A 210 3.54 11.32 29.94
CA PHE A 210 2.57 10.39 29.38
C PHE A 210 2.78 8.96 29.89
N ASP A 211 1.70 8.18 29.91
CA ASP A 211 1.71 6.78 30.31
C ASP A 211 1.83 5.82 29.12
N GLY A 212 1.76 4.51 29.41
CA GLY A 212 1.90 3.47 28.39
C GLY A 212 0.68 3.33 27.47
N GLU A 213 -0.52 3.69 27.93
CA GLU A 213 -1.73 3.65 27.11
C GLU A 213 -1.69 4.79 26.08
N GLU A 214 -1.32 5.98 26.54
CA GLU A 214 -1.08 7.16 25.71
C GLU A 214 0.01 6.93 24.66
N LEU A 215 1.13 6.30 25.05
CA LEU A 215 2.18 5.91 24.11
C LEU A 215 1.65 4.96 23.03
N ASN A 216 0.90 3.92 23.42
CA ASN A 216 0.35 2.96 22.47
C ASN A 216 -0.66 3.59 21.51
N GLU A 217 -1.48 4.52 21.99
CA GLU A 217 -2.41 5.25 21.14
C GLU A 217 -1.67 6.08 20.09
N MET A 218 -0.65 6.83 20.49
CA MET A 218 0.17 7.60 19.55
C MET A 218 0.92 6.70 18.55
N LEU A 219 1.43 5.55 18.98
CA LEU A 219 2.06 4.57 18.08
C LEU A 219 1.07 4.01 17.06
N PHE A 220 -0.16 3.73 17.45
CA PHE A 220 -1.22 3.28 16.55
C PHE A 220 -1.54 4.36 15.50
N TYR A 221 -1.75 5.60 15.93
CA TYR A 221 -2.08 6.72 15.03
C TYR A 221 -0.94 6.98 14.05
N GLY A 222 0.30 6.94 14.53
CA GLY A 222 1.47 7.14 13.71
C GLY A 222 1.70 6.01 12.71
N LYS A 223 1.43 4.76 13.10
CA LYS A 223 1.51 3.61 12.20
C LYS A 223 0.54 3.77 11.02
N THR A 224 -0.74 4.01 11.30
CA THR A 224 -1.77 4.17 10.26
C THR A 224 -1.45 5.35 9.33
N ALA A 225 -1.00 6.47 9.90
CA ALA A 225 -0.55 7.62 9.12
C ALA A 225 0.64 7.30 8.20
N ILE A 226 1.63 6.56 8.69
CA ILE A 226 2.81 6.19 7.88
C ILE A 226 2.43 5.21 6.76
N GLU A 227 1.50 4.28 7.00
CA GLU A 227 0.96 3.38 5.96
C GLU A 227 0.31 4.19 4.82
N GLU A 228 -0.48 5.21 5.15
CA GLU A 228 -1.07 6.15 4.17
C GLU A 228 0.01 6.93 3.41
N LEU A 229 1.03 7.45 4.10
CA LEU A 229 2.14 8.17 3.46
C LEU A 229 2.95 7.27 2.51
N ILE A 230 3.23 6.02 2.88
CA ILE A 230 3.94 5.08 2.02
C ILE A 230 3.10 4.75 0.78
N LEU A 231 1.79 4.63 0.92
CA LEU A 231 0.89 4.45 -0.22
C LEU A 231 0.96 5.65 -1.19
N GLU A 232 0.99 6.89 -0.68
CA GLU A 232 1.22 8.08 -1.50
C GLU A 232 2.56 8.05 -2.24
N GLN A 233 3.65 7.71 -1.53
CA GLN A 233 4.99 7.61 -2.12
C GLN A 233 4.99 6.63 -3.30
N LYS A 234 4.43 5.43 -3.09
CA LYS A 234 4.32 4.40 -4.14
C LYS A 234 3.52 4.88 -5.33
N ARG A 235 2.40 5.55 -5.10
CA ARG A 235 1.58 6.11 -6.18
C ARG A 235 2.36 7.10 -7.05
N VAL A 236 3.08 8.05 -6.44
CA VAL A 236 3.79 9.07 -7.22
C VAL A 236 5.03 8.54 -7.93
N LEU A 237 5.72 7.57 -7.32
CA LEU A 237 6.84 6.87 -7.95
C LEU A 237 6.35 6.00 -9.13
N PHE A 238 5.22 5.33 -8.97
CA PHE A 238 4.60 4.55 -10.05
C PHE A 238 4.16 5.45 -11.22
N LYS A 239 3.47 6.57 -10.96
CA LYS A 239 3.05 7.51 -12.02
C LYS A 239 4.21 8.03 -12.85
N GLN A 240 5.39 8.20 -12.26
CA GLN A 240 6.58 8.61 -13.00
C GLN A 240 7.05 7.54 -13.99
N TRP A 241 7.03 6.28 -13.58
CA TRP A 241 7.33 5.16 -14.47
C TRP A 241 6.32 5.06 -15.62
N ASP A 242 5.04 5.29 -15.32
CA ASP A 242 3.97 5.17 -16.30
C ASP A 242 3.93 6.33 -17.31
N GLN A 243 4.34 7.55 -16.93
CA GLN A 243 4.45 8.69 -17.86
C GLN A 243 5.41 8.45 -19.04
N GLU A 244 6.31 7.47 -18.94
CA GLU A 244 7.20 7.07 -20.03
C GLU A 244 6.53 6.09 -21.03
N LYS A 245 5.34 5.56 -20.71
CA LYS A 245 4.55 4.66 -21.55
C LYS A 245 3.24 5.36 -21.98
N GLU A 246 3.02 5.53 -23.28
CA GLU A 246 1.71 5.98 -23.77
C GLU A 246 0.65 4.91 -23.50
N GLU A 247 -0.08 5.05 -22.39
CA GLU A 247 -1.26 4.21 -22.11
C GLU A 247 -2.46 4.70 -22.93
N PRO A 248 -3.16 3.82 -23.67
CA PRO A 248 -4.38 4.18 -24.36
C PRO A 248 -5.49 4.53 -23.34
N LEU A 249 -6.34 5.49 -23.70
CA LEU A 249 -7.39 6.11 -22.87
C LEU A 249 -8.49 5.15 -22.31
N LYS A 250 -8.39 3.83 -22.50
CA LYS A 250 -9.38 2.82 -22.07
C LYS A 250 -8.71 1.54 -21.54
N THR A 251 -7.94 1.63 -20.47
CA THR A 251 -7.37 0.45 -19.77
C THR A 251 -8.24 0.06 -18.56
N ILE A 252 -8.48 -1.24 -18.37
CA ILE A 252 -8.99 -1.84 -17.13
C ILE A 252 -7.97 -2.87 -16.64
N VAL A 253 -7.65 -2.84 -15.36
CA VAL A 253 -6.70 -3.78 -14.76
C VAL A 253 -7.43 -4.85 -13.94
N ILE A 254 -7.10 -6.11 -14.16
CA ILE A 254 -7.58 -7.22 -13.34
C ILE A 254 -6.51 -7.50 -12.27
N ALA A 255 -6.86 -7.30 -11.01
CA ALA A 255 -5.98 -7.51 -9.87
C ALA A 255 -5.80 -9.00 -9.54
N THR A 256 -5.30 -9.76 -10.51
CA THR A 256 -5.02 -11.19 -10.41
C THR A 256 -3.68 -11.52 -11.04
N ARG A 257 -2.94 -12.43 -10.40
CA ARG A 257 -1.79 -13.13 -10.98
C ARG A 257 -2.15 -14.55 -11.46
N ASN A 258 -3.45 -14.85 -11.57
CA ASN A 258 -3.92 -16.12 -12.12
C ASN A 258 -4.37 -15.92 -13.57
N ALA A 259 -3.57 -16.43 -14.51
CA ALA A 259 -3.81 -16.31 -15.95
C ALA A 259 -5.18 -16.87 -16.39
N GLY A 260 -5.65 -17.95 -15.77
CA GLY A 260 -6.95 -18.55 -16.11
C GLY A 260 -8.14 -17.67 -15.73
N LYS A 261 -8.04 -16.90 -14.62
CA LYS A 261 -9.08 -15.94 -14.23
C LYS A 261 -9.12 -14.73 -15.16
N ALA A 262 -7.97 -14.29 -15.67
CA ALA A 262 -7.87 -13.06 -16.46
C ALA A 262 -8.59 -13.15 -17.81
N GLU A 263 -8.57 -14.32 -18.46
CA GLU A 263 -9.19 -14.51 -19.78
C GLU A 263 -10.72 -14.28 -19.78
N GLU A 264 -11.42 -14.69 -18.71
CA GLU A 264 -12.87 -14.50 -18.59
C GLU A 264 -13.24 -13.01 -18.55
N PHE A 265 -12.49 -12.21 -17.80
CA PHE A 265 -12.70 -10.76 -17.71
C PHE A 265 -12.25 -10.02 -18.97
N LYS A 266 -11.19 -10.51 -19.62
CA LYS A 266 -10.70 -9.97 -20.90
C LYS A 266 -11.76 -10.01 -21.99
N ALA A 267 -12.49 -11.12 -22.08
CA ALA A 267 -13.60 -11.25 -23.02
C ALA A 267 -14.73 -10.25 -22.74
N MET A 268 -15.07 -10.00 -21.46
CA MET A 268 -16.15 -9.09 -21.07
C MET A 268 -15.83 -7.63 -21.39
N PHE A 269 -14.69 -7.11 -20.93
CA PHE A 269 -14.33 -5.71 -21.12
C PHE A 269 -13.85 -5.41 -22.56
N GLY A 270 -13.21 -6.37 -23.21
CA GLY A 270 -12.76 -6.24 -24.60
C GLY A 270 -13.91 -5.99 -25.59
N GLN A 271 -15.10 -6.54 -25.33
CA GLN A 271 -16.30 -6.27 -26.15
C GLN A 271 -16.73 -4.80 -26.12
N ALA A 272 -16.46 -4.10 -25.02
CA ALA A 272 -16.75 -2.68 -24.85
C ALA A 272 -15.59 -1.76 -25.30
N GLY A 273 -14.54 -2.33 -25.89
CA GLY A 273 -13.40 -1.58 -26.42
C GLY A 273 -12.36 -1.16 -25.36
N TYR A 274 -12.32 -1.84 -24.21
CA TYR A 274 -11.28 -1.63 -23.21
C TYR A 274 -10.11 -2.59 -23.43
N GLU A 275 -8.89 -2.08 -23.29
CA GLU A 275 -7.71 -2.91 -23.13
C GLU A 275 -7.70 -3.48 -21.71
N VAL A 276 -7.49 -4.79 -21.59
CA VAL A 276 -7.44 -5.46 -20.30
C VAL A 276 -6.01 -5.84 -19.99
N LYS A 277 -5.50 -5.28 -18.90
CA LYS A 277 -4.20 -5.61 -18.31
C LYS A 277 -4.40 -6.37 -17.00
N THR A 278 -3.32 -6.95 -16.51
CA THR A 278 -3.27 -7.76 -15.30
C THR A 278 -2.10 -7.31 -14.44
N LEU A 279 -1.98 -7.87 -13.23
CA LEU A 279 -0.81 -7.62 -12.38
C LEU A 279 0.51 -8.13 -12.99
N PHE A 280 0.48 -8.92 -14.07
CA PHE A 280 1.70 -9.30 -14.80
C PHE A 280 2.24 -8.17 -15.69
N ASP A 281 1.38 -7.24 -16.10
CA ASP A 281 1.75 -6.11 -16.94
C ASP A 281 2.43 -4.99 -16.13
N TYR A 282 2.33 -5.07 -14.80
CA TYR A 282 2.87 -4.12 -13.82
C TYR A 282 3.69 -4.86 -12.73
N PRO A 283 4.83 -5.48 -13.07
CA PRO A 283 5.66 -6.23 -12.12
C PRO A 283 6.19 -5.37 -10.96
N GLU A 284 6.23 -4.05 -11.12
CA GLU A 284 6.64 -3.07 -10.12
C GLU A 284 5.60 -2.81 -9.01
N LEU A 285 4.34 -3.24 -9.20
CA LEU A 285 3.32 -3.06 -8.17
C LEU A 285 3.61 -3.92 -6.93
N PRO A 286 3.41 -3.35 -5.73
CA PRO A 286 3.54 -4.12 -4.49
C PRO A 286 2.47 -5.21 -4.41
N ASP A 287 2.77 -6.27 -3.68
CA ASP A 287 1.76 -7.24 -3.27
C ASP A 287 0.82 -6.58 -2.25
N VAL A 288 -0.49 -6.69 -2.47
CA VAL A 288 -1.50 -6.20 -1.52
C VAL A 288 -1.82 -7.33 -0.55
N GLU A 289 -1.55 -7.11 0.74
CA GLU A 289 -1.91 -8.05 1.79
C GLU A 289 -3.43 -8.08 2.01
N GLU A 290 -4.01 -9.28 1.95
CA GLU A 290 -5.43 -9.54 2.18
C GLU A 290 -5.67 -9.74 3.68
N THR A 291 -5.75 -8.63 4.42
CA THR A 291 -5.95 -8.61 5.88
C THR A 291 -7.43 -8.54 6.30
N GLY A 292 -8.35 -8.54 5.33
CA GLY A 292 -9.79 -8.49 5.56
C GLY A 292 -10.31 -9.77 6.23
N THR A 293 -11.44 -9.61 6.91
CA THR A 293 -12.19 -10.67 7.58
C THR A 293 -13.33 -11.24 6.73
N THR A 294 -13.67 -10.56 5.62
CA THR A 294 -14.68 -10.99 4.64
C THR A 294 -14.11 -11.02 3.22
N PHE A 295 -14.82 -11.71 2.31
CA PHE A 295 -14.47 -11.74 0.88
C PHE A 295 -14.51 -10.34 0.25
N GLU A 296 -15.51 -9.54 0.61
CA GLU A 296 -15.64 -8.16 0.15
C GLU A 296 -14.47 -7.30 0.63
N GLU A 297 -14.12 -7.38 1.92
CA GLU A 297 -12.99 -6.62 2.46
C GLU A 297 -11.68 -6.95 1.72
N ASN A 298 -11.37 -8.23 1.50
CA ASN A 298 -10.17 -8.63 0.76
C ASN A 298 -10.18 -8.13 -0.68
N ALA A 299 -11.30 -8.29 -1.38
CA ALA A 299 -11.44 -7.83 -2.76
C ALA A 299 -11.37 -6.30 -2.86
N ARG A 300 -11.95 -5.56 -1.91
CA ARG A 300 -11.87 -4.09 -1.82
C ARG A 300 -10.45 -3.62 -1.56
N LEU A 301 -9.79 -4.16 -0.54
CA LEU A 301 -8.39 -3.83 -0.24
C LEU A 301 -7.53 -3.93 -1.49
N LYS A 302 -7.69 -5.02 -2.24
CA LYS A 302 -6.94 -5.23 -3.49
C LYS A 302 -7.36 -4.28 -4.61
N ALA A 303 -8.64 -4.18 -4.92
CA ALA A 303 -9.12 -3.35 -6.04
C ALA A 303 -8.81 -1.86 -5.81
N GLU A 304 -9.14 -1.34 -4.63
CA GLU A 304 -9.00 0.07 -4.29
C GLU A 304 -7.53 0.48 -4.20
N THR A 305 -6.67 -0.34 -3.58
CA THR A 305 -5.23 -0.05 -3.49
C THR A 305 -4.58 0.00 -4.88
N ILE A 306 -4.86 -0.97 -5.74
CA ILE A 306 -4.28 -0.98 -7.10
C ILE A 306 -4.88 0.13 -7.96
N ALA A 307 -6.18 0.42 -7.84
CA ALA A 307 -6.82 1.52 -8.55
C ALA A 307 -6.21 2.88 -8.15
N TYR A 308 -5.88 3.01 -6.86
CA TYR A 308 -5.22 4.19 -6.33
C TYR A 308 -3.81 4.37 -6.90
N LEU A 309 -3.00 3.32 -6.87
CA LEU A 309 -1.61 3.33 -7.35
C LEU A 309 -1.52 3.62 -8.85
N LEU A 310 -2.33 2.92 -9.64
CA LEU A 310 -2.34 3.05 -11.11
C LEU A 310 -3.11 4.27 -11.59
N ASN A 311 -4.00 4.82 -10.76
CA ASN A 311 -4.97 5.83 -11.17
C ASN A 311 -5.83 5.33 -12.36
N GLN A 312 -6.26 4.07 -12.30
CA GLN A 312 -7.02 3.37 -13.34
C GLN A 312 -8.17 2.54 -12.73
N PRO A 313 -9.21 2.18 -13.51
CA PRO A 313 -10.22 1.23 -13.06
C PRO A 313 -9.65 -0.18 -12.88
N VAL A 314 -9.98 -0.82 -11.75
CA VAL A 314 -9.46 -2.13 -11.35
C VAL A 314 -10.57 -3.06 -10.91
N LEU A 315 -10.53 -4.30 -11.39
CA LEU A 315 -11.37 -5.39 -10.92
C LEU A 315 -10.57 -6.36 -10.05
N ALA A 316 -11.05 -6.64 -8.84
CA ALA A 316 -10.57 -7.73 -8.00
C ALA A 316 -11.66 -8.80 -7.79
N ASP A 317 -11.22 -10.05 -7.63
CA ASP A 317 -12.05 -11.21 -7.31
C ASP A 317 -11.53 -11.85 -6.02
N ASP A 318 -12.41 -12.07 -5.05
CA ASP A 318 -12.19 -13.01 -3.96
C ASP A 318 -13.29 -14.09 -3.93
N SER A 319 -12.86 -15.35 -3.90
CA SER A 319 -13.72 -16.51 -4.10
C SER A 319 -13.34 -17.65 -3.15
N GLY A 320 -14.32 -18.36 -2.62
CA GLY A 320 -14.07 -19.48 -1.71
C GLY A 320 -15.27 -20.37 -1.45
N LEU A 321 -15.01 -21.53 -0.84
CA LEU A 321 -16.03 -22.47 -0.39
C LEU A 321 -16.42 -22.16 1.05
N LYS A 322 -17.73 -22.04 1.32
CA LYS A 322 -18.31 -21.97 2.66
C LYS A 322 -19.06 -23.26 2.94
N VAL A 323 -18.75 -23.94 4.05
CA VAL A 323 -19.44 -25.17 4.47
C VAL A 323 -20.19 -24.92 5.77
N ASP A 324 -21.49 -25.17 5.78
CA ASP A 324 -22.37 -24.75 6.89
C ASP A 324 -22.01 -25.49 8.18
N ALA A 325 -21.73 -26.80 8.08
CA ALA A 325 -21.34 -27.62 9.22
C ALA A 325 -20.01 -27.18 9.88
N LEU A 326 -19.19 -26.42 9.14
CA LEU A 326 -17.91 -25.88 9.62
C LEU A 326 -18.00 -24.40 9.96
N GLY A 327 -19.21 -23.86 10.15
CA GLY A 327 -19.42 -22.43 10.43
C GLY A 327 -18.96 -21.51 9.30
N GLY A 328 -18.99 -21.98 8.05
CA GLY A 328 -18.56 -21.23 6.88
C GLY A 328 -17.09 -21.42 6.50
N MET A 329 -16.31 -22.19 7.26
CA MET A 329 -14.96 -22.61 6.84
C MET A 329 -15.04 -23.56 5.64
N PRO A 330 -14.06 -23.56 4.72
CA PRO A 330 -12.81 -22.80 4.72
C PRO A 330 -12.93 -21.28 4.56
N GLY A 331 -13.99 -20.79 3.92
CA GLY A 331 -14.23 -19.35 3.73
C GLY A 331 -13.10 -18.66 2.99
N ILE A 332 -12.67 -17.50 3.47
CA ILE A 332 -11.55 -16.70 2.91
C ILE A 332 -10.20 -17.46 2.94
N TYR A 333 -10.11 -18.57 3.68
CA TYR A 333 -8.93 -19.42 3.74
C TYR A 333 -8.94 -20.57 2.73
N SER A 334 -9.88 -20.59 1.78
CA SER A 334 -10.06 -21.68 0.81
C SER A 334 -8.78 -22.11 0.10
N ALA A 335 -7.90 -21.19 -0.28
CA ALA A 335 -6.64 -21.53 -0.94
C ALA A 335 -5.58 -22.17 -0.01
N ARG A 336 -5.69 -21.93 1.30
CA ARG A 336 -4.70 -22.28 2.34
C ARG A 336 -5.32 -23.07 3.50
N PHE A 337 -6.42 -23.77 3.26
CA PHE A 337 -7.18 -24.43 4.31
C PHE A 337 -6.36 -25.48 5.05
N ALA A 338 -5.51 -26.22 4.33
CA ALA A 338 -4.60 -27.22 4.87
C ALA A 338 -3.23 -26.67 5.34
N GLY A 339 -3.00 -25.35 5.24
CA GLY A 339 -1.74 -24.70 5.64
C GLY A 339 -1.25 -23.68 4.61
N GLU A 340 -0.11 -23.05 4.89
CA GLU A 340 0.44 -21.96 4.07
C GLU A 340 0.80 -22.38 2.64
N HIS A 341 1.23 -23.62 2.45
CA HIS A 341 1.48 -24.16 1.11
C HIS A 341 0.17 -24.55 0.40
N LYS A 342 -0.11 -23.88 -0.73
CA LYS A 342 -1.28 -24.16 -1.57
C LYS A 342 -1.25 -25.60 -2.08
N SER A 343 -2.26 -26.39 -1.70
CA SER A 343 -2.42 -27.77 -2.15
C SER A 343 -3.90 -28.15 -2.19
N ASP A 344 -4.46 -28.27 -3.39
CA ASP A 344 -5.86 -28.67 -3.58
C ASP A 344 -6.14 -30.05 -2.97
N ALA A 345 -5.22 -31.01 -3.15
CA ALA A 345 -5.32 -32.33 -2.57
C ALA A 345 -5.30 -32.28 -1.02
N GLY A 346 -4.42 -31.45 -0.44
CA GLY A 346 -4.36 -31.24 1.01
C GLY A 346 -5.64 -30.59 1.55
N ASN A 347 -6.12 -29.55 0.87
CA ASN A 347 -7.35 -28.85 1.20
C ASN A 347 -8.57 -29.79 1.16
N ASN A 348 -8.66 -30.64 0.14
CA ASN A 348 -9.71 -31.65 -0.01
C ASN A 348 -9.63 -32.73 1.08
N ALA A 349 -8.42 -33.23 1.39
CA ALA A 349 -8.21 -34.20 2.45
C ALA A 349 -8.62 -33.65 3.83
N LYS A 350 -8.23 -32.41 4.15
CA LYS A 350 -8.64 -31.75 5.38
C LYS A 350 -10.15 -31.54 5.42
N LEU A 351 -10.76 -31.08 4.33
CA LEU A 351 -12.21 -30.87 4.27
C LEU A 351 -12.98 -32.18 4.55
N LEU A 352 -12.55 -33.29 3.94
CA LEU A 352 -13.15 -34.59 4.19
C LEU A 352 -12.96 -35.06 5.63
N PHE A 353 -11.79 -34.82 6.21
CA PHE A 353 -11.49 -35.15 7.60
C PHE A 353 -12.40 -34.39 8.57
N GLU A 354 -12.54 -33.07 8.42
CA GLU A 354 -13.40 -32.22 9.27
C GLU A 354 -14.89 -32.61 9.14
N LEU A 355 -15.29 -33.17 7.99
CA LEU A 355 -16.67 -33.60 7.75
C LEU A 355 -16.94 -35.07 8.09
N THR A 356 -15.98 -35.82 8.67
CA THR A 356 -16.07 -37.28 8.89
C THR A 356 -17.39 -37.69 9.55
N ASP A 357 -17.74 -37.04 10.67
CA ASP A 357 -18.93 -37.35 11.47
C ASP A 357 -20.19 -36.57 11.05
N VAL A 358 -20.11 -35.77 9.99
CA VAL A 358 -21.23 -34.97 9.47
C VAL A 358 -22.10 -35.83 8.54
N PRO A 359 -23.41 -36.01 8.85
CA PRO A 359 -24.35 -36.72 7.97
C PRO A 359 -24.50 -36.02 6.61
N ASP A 360 -24.80 -36.79 5.56
CA ASP A 360 -24.83 -36.29 4.18
C ASP A 360 -25.85 -35.16 3.97
N GLU A 361 -26.96 -35.17 4.71
CA GLU A 361 -27.98 -34.12 4.65
C GLU A 361 -27.50 -32.78 5.22
N LYS A 362 -26.48 -32.80 6.08
CA LYS A 362 -25.89 -31.62 6.75
C LYS A 362 -24.59 -31.14 6.11
N ARG A 363 -24.12 -31.79 5.04
CA ARG A 363 -22.92 -31.39 4.28
C ARG A 363 -23.23 -30.30 3.26
N THR A 364 -24.12 -29.36 3.60
CA THR A 364 -24.47 -28.23 2.74
C THR A 364 -23.30 -27.27 2.65
N ALA A 365 -23.08 -26.74 1.45
CA ALA A 365 -21.99 -25.85 1.15
C ALA A 365 -22.37 -24.91 0.01
N GLN A 366 -21.59 -23.85 -0.14
CA GLN A 366 -21.73 -22.93 -1.24
C GLN A 366 -20.38 -22.39 -1.66
N PHE A 367 -20.17 -22.26 -2.96
CA PHE A 367 -19.12 -21.37 -3.44
C PHE A 367 -19.62 -19.93 -3.43
N HIS A 368 -18.81 -19.02 -2.93
CA HIS A 368 -19.06 -17.58 -2.89
C HIS A 368 -18.01 -16.88 -3.77
N CYS A 369 -18.42 -15.91 -4.58
CA CYS A 369 -17.53 -15.00 -5.31
C CYS A 369 -17.99 -13.57 -5.04
N THR A 370 -17.03 -12.72 -4.68
CA THR A 370 -17.19 -11.27 -4.59
C THR A 370 -16.30 -10.63 -5.63
N LEU A 371 -16.90 -9.83 -6.51
CA LEU A 371 -16.19 -9.00 -7.46
C LEU A 371 -16.30 -7.55 -7.00
N VAL A 372 -15.15 -6.87 -6.90
CA VAL A 372 -15.08 -5.46 -6.57
C VAL A 372 -14.45 -4.72 -7.73
N PHE A 373 -15.20 -3.78 -8.30
CA PHE A 373 -14.73 -2.89 -9.36
C PHE A 373 -14.52 -1.49 -8.78
N ALA A 374 -13.26 -1.07 -8.69
CA ALA A 374 -12.84 0.19 -8.10
C ALA A 374 -12.28 1.12 -9.18
N ALA A 375 -12.44 2.43 -8.99
CA ALA A 375 -11.87 3.45 -9.85
C ALA A 375 -11.55 4.69 -9.00
N PRO A 376 -10.57 5.51 -9.41
CA PRO A 376 -10.23 6.74 -8.69
C PRO A 376 -11.46 7.62 -8.46
N ASP A 377 -11.57 8.20 -7.26
CA ASP A 377 -12.62 9.15 -6.87
C ASP A 377 -14.08 8.65 -7.01
N LYS A 378 -14.30 7.32 -7.01
CA LYS A 378 -15.60 6.66 -7.03
C LYS A 378 -15.71 5.61 -5.92
N GLU A 379 -16.92 5.45 -5.36
CA GLU A 379 -17.21 4.32 -4.46
C GLU A 379 -17.24 3.02 -5.28
N SER A 380 -16.54 1.99 -4.80
CA SER A 380 -16.38 0.74 -5.55
C SER A 380 -17.71 0.02 -5.74
N LEU A 381 -17.93 -0.46 -6.96
CA LEU A 381 -19.06 -1.32 -7.31
C LEU A 381 -18.76 -2.75 -6.82
N VAL A 382 -19.67 -3.31 -6.02
CA VAL A 382 -19.55 -4.67 -5.49
C VAL A 382 -20.68 -5.53 -5.99
N VAL A 383 -20.35 -6.68 -6.54
CA VAL A 383 -21.32 -7.71 -6.89
C VAL A 383 -20.90 -9.04 -6.30
N GLU A 384 -21.88 -9.77 -5.77
CA GLU A 384 -21.67 -11.08 -5.19
C GLU A 384 -22.57 -12.13 -5.85
N ALA A 385 -22.09 -13.36 -5.91
CA ALA A 385 -22.95 -14.49 -6.23
C ALA A 385 -22.51 -15.76 -5.51
N GLN A 386 -23.48 -16.67 -5.38
CA GLN A 386 -23.35 -17.91 -4.65
C GLN A 386 -23.78 -19.08 -5.52
N TRP A 387 -23.10 -20.20 -5.35
CA TRP A 387 -23.46 -21.46 -5.99
C TRP A 387 -23.70 -22.50 -4.90
N PRO A 388 -24.98 -22.75 -4.53
CA PRO A 388 -25.32 -23.68 -3.47
C PRO A 388 -25.18 -25.14 -3.92
N GLY A 389 -24.86 -26.01 -2.97
CA GLY A 389 -24.66 -27.43 -3.19
C GLY A 389 -24.30 -28.18 -1.92
N LYS A 390 -23.64 -29.32 -2.10
CA LYS A 390 -23.24 -30.23 -1.02
C LYS A 390 -21.84 -30.77 -1.23
N ILE A 391 -21.21 -31.23 -0.15
CA ILE A 391 -19.89 -31.86 -0.19
C ILE A 391 -20.03 -33.39 -0.22
N GLY A 392 -19.52 -33.99 -1.30
CA GLY A 392 -19.44 -35.43 -1.49
C GLY A 392 -18.42 -36.09 -0.57
N ARG A 393 -18.52 -37.42 -0.42
CA ARG A 393 -17.58 -38.22 0.38
C ARG A 393 -16.31 -38.60 -0.37
N ILE A 394 -16.37 -38.63 -1.69
CA ILE A 394 -15.33 -39.14 -2.56
C ILE A 394 -15.12 -38.11 -3.67
N PRO A 395 -13.88 -37.67 -3.94
CA PRO A 395 -13.60 -36.79 -5.07
C PRO A 395 -13.92 -37.50 -6.38
N GLN A 396 -14.66 -36.83 -7.27
CA GLN A 396 -15.00 -37.34 -8.59
C GLN A 396 -14.77 -36.27 -9.65
N GLY A 397 -14.35 -36.70 -10.85
CA GLY A 397 -14.05 -35.82 -11.97
C GLY A 397 -12.59 -35.36 -12.01
N GLU A 398 -12.17 -34.91 -13.19
CA GLU A 398 -10.78 -34.49 -13.47
C GLU A 398 -10.70 -33.04 -13.94
N ASN A 399 -11.85 -32.37 -14.17
CA ASN A 399 -11.87 -30.99 -14.63
C ASN A 399 -11.88 -30.02 -13.44
N GLY A 400 -11.34 -28.81 -13.60
CA GLY A 400 -11.38 -27.77 -12.56
C GLY A 400 -10.27 -27.86 -11.52
N PHE A 401 -10.46 -27.20 -10.39
CA PHE A 401 -9.44 -27.00 -9.36
C PHE A 401 -10.07 -26.83 -7.96
N GLY A 402 -9.23 -26.82 -6.92
CA GLY A 402 -9.66 -26.63 -5.54
C GLY A 402 -10.64 -27.72 -5.09
N TYR A 403 -11.84 -27.29 -4.70
CA TYR A 403 -12.89 -28.16 -4.15
C TYR A 403 -13.87 -28.70 -5.21
N ASP A 404 -13.68 -28.37 -6.49
CA ASP A 404 -14.54 -28.84 -7.60
C ASP A 404 -14.80 -30.37 -7.58
N PRO A 405 -13.80 -31.24 -7.26
CA PRO A 405 -14.03 -32.69 -7.20
C PRO A 405 -14.96 -33.16 -6.09
N LEU A 406 -15.16 -32.35 -5.05
CA LEU A 406 -15.99 -32.68 -3.89
C LEU A 406 -17.33 -31.94 -3.89
N PHE A 407 -17.44 -30.84 -4.62
CA PHE A 407 -18.64 -30.01 -4.62
C PHE A 407 -19.69 -30.55 -5.60
N LEU A 408 -20.86 -30.93 -5.09
CA LEU A 408 -22.05 -31.29 -5.87
C LEU A 408 -23.04 -30.11 -5.88
N PRO A 409 -23.20 -29.41 -7.00
CA PRO A 409 -24.18 -28.33 -7.12
C PRO A 409 -25.61 -28.80 -6.88
N ASP A 410 -26.45 -27.93 -6.32
CA ASP A 410 -27.87 -28.22 -6.17
C ASP A 410 -28.53 -28.50 -7.53
N GLY A 411 -29.35 -29.57 -7.57
CA GLY A 411 -30.00 -30.02 -8.81
C GLY A 411 -29.09 -30.81 -9.77
N SER A 412 -27.83 -31.07 -9.40
CA SER A 412 -26.89 -31.89 -10.17
C SER A 412 -26.57 -33.21 -9.45
N ASN A 413 -26.45 -34.29 -10.22
CA ASN A 413 -25.90 -35.57 -9.76
C ASN A 413 -24.39 -35.71 -10.06
N LYS A 414 -23.78 -34.66 -10.60
CA LYS A 414 -22.36 -34.59 -10.96
C LYS A 414 -21.66 -33.57 -10.07
N THR A 415 -20.42 -33.85 -9.69
CA THR A 415 -19.54 -32.87 -9.06
C THR A 415 -19.18 -31.76 -10.06
N ALA A 416 -18.78 -30.59 -9.57
CA ALA A 416 -18.32 -29.51 -10.44
C ALA A 416 -17.11 -29.93 -11.31
N ALA A 417 -16.28 -30.86 -10.83
CA ALA A 417 -15.18 -31.40 -11.63
C ALA A 417 -15.59 -32.38 -12.74
N GLN A 418 -16.83 -32.88 -12.71
CA GLN A 418 -17.41 -33.68 -13.79
C GLN A 418 -18.14 -32.84 -14.84
N MET A 419 -18.37 -31.56 -14.56
CA MET A 419 -18.95 -30.61 -15.50
C MET A 419 -17.88 -30.10 -16.48
N SER A 420 -18.29 -29.80 -17.71
CA SER A 420 -17.43 -29.13 -18.68
C SER A 420 -17.23 -27.65 -18.29
N SER A 421 -16.18 -27.01 -18.83
CA SER A 421 -15.98 -25.57 -18.64
C SER A 421 -17.16 -24.73 -19.15
N GLU A 422 -17.81 -25.14 -20.25
CA GLU A 422 -19.00 -24.47 -20.78
C GLU A 422 -20.21 -24.59 -19.85
N GLU A 423 -20.40 -25.74 -19.20
CA GLU A 423 -21.46 -25.93 -18.21
C GLU A 423 -21.19 -25.05 -16.98
N LYS A 424 -19.96 -25.04 -16.46
CA LYS A 424 -19.57 -24.22 -15.29
C LYS A 424 -19.69 -22.72 -15.57
N ASN A 425 -19.34 -22.28 -16.78
CA ASN A 425 -19.43 -20.87 -17.18
C ASN A 425 -20.87 -20.35 -17.32
N LYS A 426 -21.88 -21.22 -17.15
CA LYS A 426 -23.30 -20.82 -17.12
C LYS A 426 -23.89 -20.74 -15.72
N VAL A 427 -23.43 -21.60 -14.80
CA VAL A 427 -24.11 -21.81 -13.51
C VAL A 427 -23.25 -21.51 -12.29
N SER A 428 -21.93 -21.40 -12.43
CA SER A 428 -21.04 -21.17 -11.30
C SER A 428 -21.24 -19.80 -10.64
N HIS A 429 -20.87 -19.71 -9.37
CA HIS A 429 -20.81 -18.46 -8.60
C HIS A 429 -20.08 -17.35 -9.35
N ARG A 430 -18.92 -17.63 -9.96
CA ARG A 430 -18.17 -16.62 -10.73
C ARG A 430 -18.94 -16.20 -11.99
N ALA A 431 -19.52 -17.12 -12.75
CA ALA A 431 -20.31 -16.79 -13.93
C ALA A 431 -21.52 -15.91 -13.57
N GLN A 432 -22.20 -16.21 -12.47
CA GLN A 432 -23.31 -15.40 -11.97
C GLN A 432 -22.85 -14.02 -11.50
N ALA A 433 -21.71 -13.92 -10.79
CA ALA A 433 -21.14 -12.64 -10.37
C ALA A 433 -20.74 -11.78 -11.59
N MET A 434 -20.10 -12.37 -12.60
CA MET A 434 -19.78 -11.70 -13.86
C MET A 434 -21.03 -11.23 -14.60
N ALA A 435 -22.10 -12.03 -14.62
CA ALA A 435 -23.36 -11.65 -15.24
C ALA A 435 -24.08 -10.49 -14.52
N LYS A 436 -23.89 -10.35 -13.20
CA LYS A 436 -24.34 -9.17 -12.45
C LYS A 436 -23.45 -7.96 -12.77
N LEU A 437 -22.12 -8.15 -12.73
CA LEU A 437 -21.17 -7.08 -13.05
C LEU A 437 -21.42 -6.51 -14.44
N SER A 438 -21.62 -7.37 -15.45
CA SER A 438 -21.83 -7.00 -16.86
C SER A 438 -23.04 -6.08 -17.09
N GLN A 439 -24.03 -6.09 -16.19
CA GLN A 439 -25.22 -5.24 -16.27
C GLN A 439 -24.97 -3.82 -15.75
N GLU A 440 -24.01 -3.64 -14.84
CA GLU A 440 -23.85 -2.41 -14.07
C GLU A 440 -22.52 -1.68 -14.34
N TRP A 441 -21.43 -2.41 -14.62
CA TRP A 441 -20.08 -1.85 -14.63
C TRP A 441 -19.89 -0.70 -15.62
N GLN A 442 -20.48 -0.78 -16.82
CA GLN A 442 -20.28 0.23 -17.85
C GLN A 442 -21.00 1.53 -17.47
N ASN A 443 -22.24 1.43 -17.00
CA ASN A 443 -22.98 2.59 -16.48
C ASN A 443 -22.30 3.17 -15.24
N TRP A 444 -21.78 2.33 -14.34
CA TRP A 444 -21.05 2.78 -13.16
C TRP A 444 -19.74 3.50 -13.53
N LEU A 445 -19.01 3.00 -14.53
CA LEU A 445 -17.73 3.56 -14.95
C LEU A 445 -17.89 4.83 -15.79
N GLU A 446 -18.76 4.79 -16.81
CA GLU A 446 -18.98 5.87 -17.79
C GLU A 446 -20.06 6.87 -17.37
N GLY A 447 -20.93 6.52 -16.42
CA GLY A 447 -21.98 7.40 -15.91
C GLY A 447 -21.44 8.60 -15.14
N GLU A 448 -22.14 9.72 -15.27
CA GLU A 448 -21.91 10.91 -14.43
C GLU A 448 -22.30 10.61 -12.97
N LYS A 449 -21.53 11.19 -12.04
CA LYS A 449 -21.60 10.97 -10.58
C LYS A 449 -22.99 11.20 -9.99
#